data_AF-A0A7W0URT6-F1
#
_entry.id   AF-A0A7W0URT6-F1
#
_cell.length_a   1.000
_cell.length_b   1.000
_cell.length_c   1.000
_cell.angle_alpha   90.00
_cell.angle_beta   90.00
_cell.angle_gamma   90.00
#
_symmetry.space_group_name_H-M   'P 1'
#
loop_
_entity.id
_entity.type
_entity.pdbx_description
1 polymer ?
#
loop_
_entity_poly.entity_id
_entity_poly.type
_entity_poly.pdbx_seq_one_letter_code
_entity_poly.pdbx_strand_id
1 'polypeptide(L)'
;MTAAIAIFVVALVFIATERVHRTKVALAGAALVVVTQTIDQEHAIEAVDFNTLGLLAGMMIIVRLTEPTGIYNYMAIRAGQVSRGRPLGVVVAL
;
A
#
# COMPACT_ATOMS: atom_id res chain seq x y z
N MET A 1 23.01 12.04 8.67
CA MET A 1 21.68 12.02 9.34
C MET A 1 20.76 13.15 8.90
N THR A 2 21.16 14.42 8.95
CA THR A 2 20.32 15.56 8.53
C THR A 2 19.82 15.46 7.09
N ALA A 3 20.66 15.05 6.14
CA ALA A 3 20.28 14.83 4.75
C ALA A 3 19.20 13.74 4.59
N ALA A 4 19.32 12.61 5.31
CA ALA A 4 18.33 11.54 5.31
C ALA A 4 16.96 12.04 5.79
N ILE A 5 16.95 12.78 6.90
CA ILE A 5 15.73 13.35 7.48
C ILE A 5 15.09 14.33 6.50
N ALA A 6 15.90 15.20 5.87
CA ALA A 6 15.39 16.14 4.87
C ALA A 6 14.75 15.42 3.67
N ILE A 7 15.43 14.40 3.11
CA ILE A 7 14.89 13.60 1.99
C ILE A 7 13.58 12.91 2.41
N PHE A 8 13.54 12.33 3.60
CA PHE A 8 12.37 11.65 4.13
C PHE A 8 11.18 12.60 4.31
N VAL A 9 11.39 13.76 4.94
CA VAL A 9 10.34 14.76 5.15
C VAL A 9 9.81 15.28 3.83
N VAL A 10 10.70 15.59 2.87
CA VAL A 10 10.31 16.05 1.53
C VAL A 10 9.48 14.99 0.82
N ALA A 11 9.93 13.73 0.83
CA ALA A 11 9.19 12.62 0.22
C ALA A 11 7.80 12.44 0.87
N LEU A 12 7.72 12.51 2.20
CA LEU A 12 6.44 12.43 2.92
C LEU A 12 5.49 13.57 2.56
N VAL A 13 5.97 14.81 2.45
CA VAL A 13 5.13 15.95 2.02
C VAL A 13 4.57 15.70 0.62
N PHE A 14 5.38 15.24 -0.33
CA PHE A 14 4.91 14.93 -1.68
C PHE A 14 3.90 13.77 -1.71
N ILE A 15 4.13 12.72 -0.92
CA ILE A 15 3.19 11.60 -0.79
C ILE A 15 1.87 12.07 -0.17
N ALA A 16 1.91 12.84 0.92
CA ALA A 16 0.74 13.32 1.64
C ALA A 16 -0.09 14.33 0.83
N THR A 17 0.55 15.15 -0.02
CA THR A 17 -0.17 16.11 -0.88
C THR A 17 -0.82 15.42 -2.09
N GLU A 18 -0.49 14.15 -2.36
CA GLU A 18 -1.00 13.33 -3.48
C GLU A 18 -0.86 13.97 -4.89
N ARG A 19 -0.12 15.08 -5.02
CA ARG A 19 0.09 15.79 -6.29
C ARG A 19 0.92 14.98 -7.29
N VAL A 20 1.72 14.05 -6.80
CA VAL A 20 2.60 13.18 -7.58
C VAL A 20 2.35 11.73 -7.15
N HIS A 21 2.44 10.80 -8.10
CA HIS A 21 2.25 9.38 -7.83
C HIS A 21 3.22 8.90 -6.74
N ARG A 22 2.69 8.44 -5.60
CA ARG A 22 3.45 7.99 -4.42
C ARG A 22 4.62 7.05 -4.75
N THR A 23 4.43 6.11 -5.68
CA THR A 23 5.51 5.21 -6.12
C THR A 23 6.70 5.94 -6.75
N LYS A 24 6.46 6.97 -7.57
CA LYS A 24 7.54 7.75 -8.19
C LYS A 24 8.34 8.50 -7.13
N VAL A 25 7.64 9.09 -6.16
CA VAL A 25 8.25 9.81 -5.03
C VAL A 25 9.07 8.86 -4.16
N ALA A 26 8.53 7.68 -3.81
CA ALA A 26 9.21 6.68 -3.01
C ALA A 26 10.48 6.16 -3.69
N LEU A 27 10.42 5.82 -4.98
CA LEU A 27 11.58 5.35 -5.74
C LEU A 27 12.66 6.44 -5.90
N ALA A 28 12.25 7.69 -6.16
CA ALA A 28 13.18 8.81 -6.24
C ALA A 28 13.86 9.10 -4.90
N GLY A 29 13.11 9.06 -3.79
CA GLY A 29 13.65 9.19 -2.44
C GLY A 29 14.65 8.09 -2.09
N ALA A 30 14.32 6.83 -2.40
CA ALA A 30 15.22 5.70 -2.22
C ALA A 30 16.51 5.85 -3.03
N ALA A 31 16.41 6.23 -4.31
CA ALA A 31 17.58 6.48 -5.16
C ALA A 31 18.46 7.60 -4.62
N LEU A 32 17.87 8.70 -4.14
CA LEU A 32 18.62 9.82 -3.54
C LEU A 32 19.38 9.39 -2.27
N VAL A 33 18.77 8.57 -1.40
CA VAL A 33 19.43 8.08 -0.18
C VAL A 33 20.66 7.23 -0.50
N VAL A 34 20.58 6.39 -1.53
CA VAL A 34 21.70 5.53 -1.97
C VAL A 34 22.79 6.35 -2.67
N VAL A 35 22.43 7.23 -3.61
CA VAL A 35 23.41 8.05 -4.37
C VAL A 35 24.16 9.03 -3.46
N THR A 36 23.49 9.57 -2.45
CA THR A 36 24.13 10.45 -1.45
C THR A 36 24.96 9.68 -0.42
N GLN A 37 25.03 8.34 -0.52
CA GLN A 37 25.67 7.43 0.44
C GLN A 37 25.24 7.71 1.89
N THR A 38 24.00 8.16 2.08
CA THR A 38 23.46 8.45 3.41
C THR A 38 23.22 7.14 4.17
N ILE A 39 22.90 6.07 3.44
CA ILE A 39 22.85 4.69 3.89
C ILE A 39 23.61 3.88 2.83
N ASP A 40 24.38 2.90 3.27
CA ASP A 40 25.07 1.98 2.36
C ASP A 40 24.05 1.12 1.59
N GLN A 41 24.40 0.70 0.38
CA GLN A 41 23.50 -0.10 -0.47
C GLN A 41 23.10 -1.41 0.20
N GLU A 42 24.00 -2.07 0.92
CA GLU A 42 23.73 -3.33 1.63
C GLU A 42 22.67 -3.11 2.73
N HIS A 43 22.88 -2.09 3.55
CA HIS A 43 21.94 -1.71 4.62
C HIS A 43 20.59 -1.25 4.07
N ALA A 44 20.56 -0.59 2.90
CA ALA A 44 19.32 -0.18 2.25
C ALA A 44 18.49 -1.37 1.77
N ILE A 45 19.14 -2.45 1.30
CA ILE A 45 18.47 -3.69 0.90
C ILE A 45 17.99 -4.46 2.14
N GLU A 46 18.80 -4.54 3.20
CA GLU A 46 18.41 -5.16 4.47
C GLU A 46 17.22 -4.48 5.13
N ALA A 47 17.08 -3.16 4.95
CA ALA A 47 15.93 -2.40 5.45
C ALA A 47 14.61 -2.75 4.73
N VAL A 48 14.64 -3.48 3.61
CA VAL A 48 13.43 -3.91 2.90
C VAL A 48 12.85 -5.17 3.52
N ASP A 49 11.66 -5.05 4.10
CA ASP A 49 10.91 -6.20 4.62
C ASP A 49 10.19 -6.96 3.48
N PHE A 50 10.87 -7.98 2.95
CA PHE A 50 10.32 -8.87 1.93
C PHE A 50 9.14 -9.72 2.40
N ASN A 51 9.04 -10.02 3.70
CA ASN A 51 7.90 -10.78 4.22
C ASN A 51 6.63 -9.95 4.12
N THR A 52 6.68 -8.67 4.51
CA THR A 52 5.55 -7.76 4.39
C THR A 52 5.18 -7.52 2.93
N LEU A 53 6.15 -7.28 2.04
CA LEU A 53 5.89 -7.12 0.60
C LEU A 53 5.25 -8.39 0.00
N GLY A 54 5.80 -9.57 0.33
CA GLY A 54 5.29 -10.86 -0.11
C GLY A 54 3.87 -11.13 0.39
N LEU A 55 3.58 -10.83 1.65
CA LEU A 55 2.24 -10.96 2.24
C LEU A 55 1.23 -10.05 1.54
N LEU A 56 1.55 -8.76 1.37
CA LEU A 56 0.67 -7.80 0.70
C LEU A 56 0.43 -8.21 -0.75
N ALA A 57 1.48 -8.59 -1.48
CA ALA A 57 1.37 -9.07 -2.85
C ALA A 57 0.52 -10.35 -2.93
N GLY A 58 0.73 -11.30 -2.03
CA GLY A 58 -0.04 -12.54 -1.95
C GLY A 58 -1.52 -12.29 -1.71
N MET A 59 -1.87 -11.41 -0.77
CA MET A 59 -3.26 -11.01 -0.53
C MET A 59 -3.89 -10.39 -1.78
N MET A 60 -3.18 -9.49 -2.47
CA MET A 60 -3.65 -8.88 -3.72
C MET A 60 -3.85 -9.91 -4.84
N ILE A 61 -2.92 -10.87 -4.99
CA ILE A 61 -3.01 -11.94 -6.00
C ILE A 61 -4.23 -12.83 -5.75
N ILE A 62 -4.44 -13.27 -4.51
CA ILE A 62 -5.60 -14.10 -4.15
C ILE A 62 -6.90 -13.37 -4.46
N VAL A 63 -6.99 -12.09 -4.09
CA VAL A 63 -8.16 -11.26 -4.37
C VAL A 63 -8.42 -11.17 -5.87
N ARG A 64 -7.39 -10.85 -6.67
CA ARG A 64 -7.50 -10.70 -8.12
C ARG A 64 -7.84 -12.02 -8.83
N LEU A 65 -7.35 -13.15 -8.32
CA LEU A 65 -7.67 -14.47 -8.86
C LEU A 65 -9.14 -14.84 -8.59
N THR A 66 -9.67 -14.42 -7.45
CA THR A 66 -11.04 -14.77 -7.03
C THR A 66 -12.07 -13.77 -7.56
N GLU A 67 -11.68 -12.53 -7.87
CA GLU A 67 -12.53 -11.49 -8.45
C GLU A 67 -13.41 -11.94 -9.63
N PRO A 68 -12.89 -12.58 -10.69
CA PRO A 68 -13.70 -13.01 -11.83
C PRO A 68 -14.72 -14.12 -11.51
N THR A 69 -14.58 -14.81 -10.38
CA THR A 69 -15.57 -15.82 -9.95
C THR A 69 -16.89 -15.19 -9.50
N GLY A 70 -16.91 -13.87 -9.26
CA GLY A 70 -18.09 -13.15 -8.80
C GLY A 70 -18.39 -13.33 -7.30
N ILE A 71 -17.48 -13.93 -6.52
CA ILE A 71 -17.68 -14.17 -5.08
C ILE A 71 -17.97 -12.86 -4.32
N TYR A 72 -17.23 -11.79 -4.64
CA TYR A 72 -17.41 -10.49 -4.00
C TYR A 72 -18.78 -9.88 -4.30
N ASN A 73 -19.27 -10.05 -5.54
CA ASN A 73 -20.61 -9.60 -5.94
C ASN A 73 -21.70 -10.39 -5.24
N TYR A 74 -21.54 -11.72 -5.14
CA TYR A 74 -22.49 -12.58 -4.42
C TYR A 74 -22.57 -12.18 -2.94
N MET A 75 -21.43 -11.97 -2.28
CA MET A 75 -21.39 -11.55 -0.88
C MET A 75 -22.02 -10.16 -0.68
N ALA A 76 -21.72 -9.20 -1.56
CA ALA A 76 -22.30 -7.86 -1.49
C ALA A 76 -23.84 -7.88 -1.62
N ILE A 77 -24.38 -8.66 -2.57
CA ILE A 77 -25.84 -8.80 -2.75
C ILE A 77 -26.47 -9.46 -1.53
N ARG A 78 -25.87 -10.53 -1.00
CA ARG A 78 -26.39 -11.22 0.19
C ARG A 78 -26.34 -10.33 1.43
N ALA A 79 -25.25 -9.60 1.66
CA ALA A 79 -25.15 -8.63 2.75
C ALA A 79 -26.23 -7.53 2.63
N GLY A 80 -26.48 -7.04 1.41
CA GLY A 80 -27.57 -6.07 1.14
C GLY A 80 -28.97 -6.62 1.45
N GLN A 81 -29.24 -7.87 1.10
CA GLN A 81 -30.51 -8.53 1.39
C GLN A 81 -30.72 -8.76 2.90
N VAL A 82 -29.68 -9.24 3.60
CA VAL A 82 -29.74 -9.51 5.04
C VAL A 82 -29.92 -8.22 5.85
N SER A 83 -29.24 -7.15 5.45
CA SER A 83 -29.29 -5.85 6.12
C SER A 83 -30.57 -5.03 5.86
N ARG A 84 -31.45 -5.49 4.95
CA ARG A 84 -32.70 -4.82 4.56
C ARG A 84 -32.49 -3.34 4.16
N GLY A 85 -31.36 -3.04 3.52
CA GLY A 85 -31.01 -1.68 3.07
C GLY A 85 -30.54 -0.72 4.17
N ARG A 86 -30.32 -1.20 5.41
CA ARG A 86 -29.75 -0.37 6.49
C ARG A 86 -28.23 -0.25 6.32
N PRO A 87 -27.66 0.97 6.22
CA PRO A 87 -26.24 1.15 5.93
C PRO A 87 -25.33 0.48 6.96
N LEU A 88 -25.63 0.66 8.26
CA LEU A 88 -24.88 0.00 9.33
C LEU A 88 -25.04 -1.53 9.31
N GLY A 89 -26.20 -2.03 8.88
CA GLY A 89 -26.44 -3.46 8.74
C GLY A 89 -25.61 -4.09 7.62
N VAL A 90 -25.37 -3.36 6.52
CA VAL A 90 -24.52 -3.84 5.41
C VAL A 90 -23.08 -3.97 5.87
N VAL A 91 -22.55 -2.98 6.59
CA VAL A 91 -21.16 -2.97 7.07
C VAL A 91 -20.89 -4.10 8.06
N VAL A 92 -21.88 -4.46 8.90
CA VAL A 92 -21.75 -5.58 9.85
C VAL A 92 -21.90 -6.94 9.17
N ALA A 93 -22.64 -7.01 8.06
CA ALA A 93 -22.92 -8.26 7.34
C ALA A 93 -21.86 -8.62 6.28
N LEU A 94 -20.98 -7.68 5.93
CA LEU A 94 -19.84 -7.85 5.02
C LEU A 94 -18.58 -8.20 5.79
#